data_AF-A0A2G2F228-F1
#
_entry.id   AF-A0A2G2F228-F1
#
_cell.length_a   1.000
_cell.length_b   1.000
_cell.length_c   1.000
_cell.angle_alpha   90.00
_cell.angle_beta   90.00
_cell.angle_gamma   90.00
#
_symmetry.space_group_name_H-M   'P 1'
#
loop_
_entity.id
_entity.type
_entity.pdbx_description
1 polymer ?
#
loop_
_entity_poly.entity_id
_entity_poly.type
_entity_poly.pdbx_seq_one_letter_code
_entity_poly.pdbx_strand_id
1 'polypeptide(L)'
;MKENILDQDLNDKKQDVKFKTTPVIIWGAITIFAILLRTIEFPGGVALLVISSAILYAHCLVGFVMSKLRNTLNITLSIIGTLWFLTIIGGVFFNNGNPYNERGLFIFIGISLVYFTIYYFVLRRRLR
;
A
#
# COMPACT_ATOMS: atom_id res chain seq x y z
N MET A 1 -48.94 -0.12 -16.06
CA MET A 1 -48.17 -1.12 -15.30
C MET A 1 -46.74 -1.20 -15.86
N LYS A 2 -45.93 -0.15 -15.63
CA LYS A 2 -44.56 0.02 -16.16
C LYS A 2 -43.68 0.82 -15.18
N GLU A 3 -43.91 0.69 -13.88
CA GLU A 3 -43.19 1.48 -12.86
C GLU A 3 -42.25 0.66 -11.97
N ASN A 4 -42.09 -0.65 -12.17
CA ASN A 4 -41.36 -1.51 -11.23
C ASN A 4 -39.94 -1.94 -11.66
N ILE A 5 -39.34 -1.31 -12.67
CA ILE A 5 -37.97 -1.68 -13.12
C ILE A 5 -36.93 -0.61 -12.76
N LEU A 6 -37.31 0.67 -12.64
CA LEU A 6 -36.34 1.74 -12.33
C LEU A 6 -35.95 1.83 -10.84
N ASP A 7 -36.83 1.41 -9.93
CA ASP A 7 -36.58 1.55 -8.48
C ASP A 7 -35.77 0.40 -7.87
N GLN A 8 -35.61 -0.71 -8.60
CA GLN A 8 -34.85 -1.87 -8.12
C GLN A 8 -33.33 -1.66 -8.22
N ASP A 9 -32.86 -0.73 -9.07
CA ASP A 9 -31.44 -0.43 -9.26
C ASP A 9 -30.90 0.62 -8.25
N LEU A 10 -31.78 1.26 -7.48
CA LEU A 10 -31.40 2.26 -6.48
C LEU A 10 -31.13 1.68 -5.09
N ASN A 11 -31.49 0.42 -4.85
CA ASN A 11 -31.40 -0.21 -3.53
C ASN A 11 -30.23 -1.18 -3.36
N ASP A 12 -29.41 -1.35 -4.39
CA ASP A 12 -28.07 -1.93 -4.23
C ASP A 12 -27.21 -0.90 -3.51
N LYS A 13 -27.30 -0.91 -2.17
CA LYS A 13 -26.32 -0.30 -1.27
C LYS A 13 -24.96 -0.91 -1.62
N LYS A 14 -24.29 -0.37 -2.64
CA LYS A 14 -22.87 -0.58 -2.89
C LYS A 14 -22.18 -0.25 -1.59
N GLN A 15 -21.78 -1.29 -0.85
CA GLN A 15 -21.04 -1.11 0.39
C GLN A 15 -19.80 -0.31 0.02
N ASP A 16 -19.80 0.96 0.43
CA ASP A 16 -18.69 1.85 0.12
C ASP A 16 -17.47 1.28 0.84
N VAL A 17 -16.45 0.87 0.08
CA VAL A 17 -15.25 0.26 0.65
C VAL A 17 -14.55 1.32 1.48
N LYS A 18 -14.79 1.29 2.78
CA LYS A 18 -14.10 2.18 3.71
C LYS A 18 -12.65 1.73 3.80
N PHE A 19 -11.76 2.54 3.22
CA PHE A 19 -10.32 2.42 3.42
C PHE A 19 -10.02 2.39 4.91
N LYS A 20 -9.42 1.30 5.40
CA LYS A 20 -9.09 1.18 6.82
C LYS A 20 -7.80 1.94 7.10
N THR A 21 -7.87 2.91 8.00
CA THR A 21 -6.72 3.71 8.44
C THR A 21 -5.87 2.98 9.48
N THR A 22 -6.43 2.00 10.21
CA THR A 22 -5.68 1.26 11.25
C THR A 22 -4.40 0.60 10.72
N PRO A 23 -4.40 -0.13 9.58
CA PRO A 23 -3.16 -0.69 9.02
C PRO A 23 -2.16 0.39 8.61
N VAL A 24 -2.63 1.55 8.14
CA VAL A 24 -1.75 2.68 7.81
C VAL A 24 -1.03 3.19 9.05
N ILE A 25 -1.73 3.34 10.17
CA ILE A 25 -1.14 3.81 11.43
C ILE A 25 -0.10 2.79 11.94
N ILE A 26 -0.45 1.50 11.95
CA ILE A 26 0.42 0.43 12.43
C ILE A 26 1.69 0.34 11.57
N TRP A 27 1.53 0.18 10.24
CA TRP A 27 2.67 0.04 9.34
C TRP A 27 3.45 1.34 9.16
N GLY A 28 2.79 2.49 9.27
CA GLY A 28 3.43 3.80 9.33
C GLY A 28 4.33 3.94 10.56
N ALA A 29 3.84 3.59 11.75
CA ALA A 29 4.63 3.61 12.98
C ALA A 29 5.83 2.65 12.90
N ILE A 30 5.64 1.43 12.40
CA ILE A 30 6.74 0.47 12.18
C ILE A 30 7.76 1.03 11.18
N THR A 31 7.31 1.70 10.12
CA THR A 31 8.21 2.32 9.13
C THR A 31 9.03 3.45 9.74
N ILE A 32 8.41 4.32 10.54
CA ILE A 32 9.12 5.38 11.28
C ILE A 32 10.15 4.76 12.24
N PHE A 33 9.76 3.72 12.97
CA PHE A 33 10.68 3.00 13.86
C PHE A 33 11.84 2.36 13.09
N ALA A 34 11.58 1.77 11.92
CA ALA A 34 12.61 1.20 11.07
C ALA A 34 13.59 2.25 10.51
N ILE A 35 13.10 3.47 10.22
CA ILE A 35 13.96 4.61 9.87
C ILE A 35 14.89 4.95 11.04
N LEU A 36 14.37 5.02 12.27
CA LEU A 36 15.20 5.26 13.46
C LEU A 36 16.26 4.15 13.64
N LEU A 37 15.87 2.88 13.48
CA LEU A 37 16.81 1.76 13.53
C LEU A 37 17.90 1.87 12.45
N ARG A 38 17.54 2.32 11.24
CA ARG A 38 18.52 2.56 10.18
C ARG A 38 19.48 3.69 10.54
N THR A 39 19.01 4.76 11.18
CA THR A 39 19.87 5.90 11.56
C THR A 39 20.89 5.56 12.64
N ILE A 40 20.58 4.61 13.52
CA ILE A 40 21.53 4.10 14.54
C ILE A 40 22.32 2.87 14.05
N GLU A 41 22.27 2.58 12.74
CA GLU A 41 22.95 1.45 12.09
C GLU A 41 22.60 0.07 12.70
N PHE A 42 21.40 -0.07 13.28
CA PHE A 42 21.00 -1.32 13.91
C PHE A 42 20.89 -2.46 12.88
N PRO A 43 21.47 -3.65 13.18
CA PRO A 43 21.41 -4.79 12.28
C PRO A 43 19.94 -5.21 12.06
N GLY A 44 19.48 -5.14 10.81
CA GLY A 44 18.10 -5.45 10.43
C GLY A 44 17.17 -4.25 10.29
N GLY A 45 17.59 -3.03 10.67
CA GLY A 45 16.80 -1.81 10.44
C GLY A 45 16.49 -1.58 8.95
N VAL A 46 17.47 -1.90 8.09
CA VAL A 46 17.33 -1.85 6.63
C VAL A 46 16.27 -2.83 6.12
N ALA A 47 16.30 -4.08 6.60
CA ALA A 47 15.33 -5.10 6.20
C ALA A 47 13.93 -4.76 6.69
N LEU A 48 13.80 -4.34 7.95
CA LEU A 48 12.52 -3.93 8.52
C LEU A 48 11.91 -2.76 7.74
N LEU A 49 12.74 -1.77 7.35
CA LEU A 49 12.29 -0.62 6.58
C LEU A 49 11.76 -1.02 5.20
N VAL A 50 12.44 -1.94 4.51
CA VAL A 50 11.97 -2.46 3.22
C VAL A 50 10.63 -3.18 3.38
N ILE A 51 10.54 -4.08 4.36
CA ILE A 51 9.32 -4.87 4.61
C ILE A 51 8.14 -3.96 4.96
N SER A 52 8.32 -3.06 5.93
CA SER A 52 7.25 -2.22 6.43
C SER A 52 6.77 -1.22 5.38
N SER A 53 7.70 -0.61 4.64
CA SER A 53 7.36 0.32 3.56
C SER A 53 6.69 -0.38 2.37
N ALA A 54 7.09 -1.61 2.06
CA ALA A 54 6.44 -2.43 1.02
C ALA A 54 4.98 -2.76 1.35
N ILE A 55 4.70 -3.12 2.61
CA ILE A 55 3.34 -3.42 3.07
C ILE A 55 2.49 -2.15 3.12
N LEU A 56 3.04 -1.05 3.63
CA LEU A 56 2.36 0.25 3.67
C LEU A 56 2.00 0.72 2.26
N TYR A 57 2.95 0.64 1.33
CA TYR A 57 2.73 0.98 -0.07
C TYR A 57 1.63 0.12 -0.70
N ALA A 58 1.70 -1.21 -0.55
CA ALA A 58 0.69 -2.11 -1.11
C ALA A 58 -0.71 -1.86 -0.54
N HIS A 59 -0.81 -1.59 0.77
CA HIS A 59 -2.09 -1.26 1.42
C HIS A 59 -2.70 0.02 0.83
N CYS A 60 -1.89 1.06 0.67
CA CYS A 60 -2.33 2.32 0.06
C CYS A 60 -2.71 2.15 -1.42
N LEU A 61 -1.95 1.34 -2.17
CA LEU A 61 -2.22 1.06 -3.57
C LEU A 61 -3.56 0.33 -3.76
N VAL A 62 -3.86 -0.69 -2.93
CA VAL A 62 -5.19 -1.34 -2.95
C VAL A 62 -6.29 -0.34 -2.62
N GLY A 63 -6.06 0.51 -1.61
CA GLY A 63 -6.99 1.59 -1.28
C GLY A 63 -7.22 2.54 -2.44
N PHE A 64 -6.18 2.86 -3.20
CA PHE A 64 -6.25 3.76 -4.34
C PHE A 64 -7.02 3.14 -5.51
N VAL A 65 -6.80 1.85 -5.79
CA VAL A 65 -7.50 1.10 -6.85
C VAL A 65 -8.97 0.87 -6.52
N MET A 66 -9.30 0.59 -5.24
CA MET A 66 -10.66 0.16 -4.85
C MET A 66 -11.55 1.28 -4.32
N SER A 67 -10.99 2.34 -3.72
CA SER A 67 -11.79 3.46 -3.24
C SER A 67 -12.00 4.48 -4.37
N LYS A 68 -13.21 5.05 -4.48
CA LYS A 68 -13.50 6.15 -5.40
C LYS A 68 -12.76 7.42 -4.95
N LEU A 69 -11.44 7.52 -5.14
CA LEU A 69 -10.57 8.73 -5.08
C LEU A 69 -10.85 9.81 -4.02
N ARG A 70 -11.61 9.53 -2.96
CA ARG A 70 -12.14 10.53 -2.02
C ARG A 70 -11.33 10.64 -0.74
N ASN A 71 -10.33 9.79 -0.55
CA ASN A 71 -9.49 9.80 0.64
C ASN A 71 -8.14 10.47 0.34
N THR A 72 -8.04 11.77 0.63
CA THR A 72 -6.82 12.58 0.44
C THR A 72 -5.61 11.97 1.12
N LEU A 73 -5.75 11.43 2.34
CA LEU A 73 -4.66 10.77 3.06
C LEU A 73 -4.14 9.55 2.29
N ASN A 74 -5.03 8.73 1.73
CA ASN A 74 -4.62 7.58 0.95
C ASN A 74 -3.91 7.99 -0.36
N ILE A 75 -4.39 9.05 -1.02
CA ILE A 75 -3.75 9.58 -2.23
C ILE A 75 -2.34 10.06 -1.90
N THR A 76 -2.18 10.89 -0.87
CA THR A 76 -0.87 11.39 -0.45
C THR A 76 0.09 10.26 -0.11
N LEU A 77 -0.34 9.26 0.66
CA LEU A 77 0.49 8.11 1.00
C LEU A 77 0.82 7.23 -0.22
N SER A 78 -0.10 7.09 -1.17
CA SER A 78 0.16 6.36 -2.42
C SER A 78 1.21 7.06 -3.27
N ILE A 79 1.16 8.40 -3.35
CA ILE A 79 2.16 9.20 -4.06
C ILE A 79 3.52 9.07 -3.35
N ILE A 80 3.58 9.27 -2.04
CA ILE A 80 4.82 9.13 -1.25
C ILE A 80 5.39 7.71 -1.41
N GLY A 81 4.57 6.67 -1.31
CA GLY A 81 5.00 5.29 -1.48
C GLY A 81 5.49 5.00 -2.90
N THR A 82 4.89 5.61 -3.92
CA THR A 82 5.35 5.50 -5.32
C THR A 82 6.71 6.19 -5.50
N LEU A 83 6.89 7.39 -4.94
CA LEU A 83 8.19 8.09 -4.96
C LEU A 83 9.27 7.29 -4.23
N TRP A 84 8.91 6.66 -3.11
CA TRP A 84 9.81 5.76 -2.39
C TRP A 84 10.22 4.55 -3.23
N PHE A 85 9.26 3.90 -3.89
CA PHE A 85 9.53 2.80 -4.82
C PHE A 85 10.44 3.23 -5.98
N LEU A 86 10.20 4.41 -6.57
CA LEU A 86 11.07 4.97 -7.60
C LEU A 86 12.48 5.28 -7.07
N THR A 87 12.62 5.70 -5.81
CA THR A 87 13.93 5.89 -5.17
C THR A 87 14.68 4.57 -5.03
N ILE A 88 13.99 3.47 -4.69
CA ILE A 88 14.60 2.13 -4.62
C ILE A 88 15.05 1.69 -6.01
N ILE A 89 14.19 1.81 -7.03
CA ILE A 89 14.55 1.51 -8.44
C ILE A 89 15.74 2.36 -8.88
N GLY A 90 15.68 3.67 -8.64
CA GLY A 90 16.74 4.62 -8.93
C GLY A 90 18.07 4.21 -8.29
N GLY A 91 18.00 3.77 -7.03
CA GLY A 91 19.16 3.28 -6.29
C GLY A 91 19.82 2.07 -6.94
N VAL A 92 19.01 1.10 -7.36
CA VAL A 92 19.47 -0.13 -7.99
C VAL A 92 20.11 0.14 -9.36
N PHE A 93 19.42 0.88 -10.24
CA PHE A 93 19.85 1.02 -11.64
C PHE A 93 20.81 2.19 -11.90
N PHE A 94 20.77 3.24 -11.08
CA PHE A 94 21.49 4.49 -11.35
C PHE A 94 22.46 4.92 -10.23
N ASN A 95 22.47 4.24 -9.08
CA ASN A 95 23.29 4.64 -7.93
C ASN A 95 24.05 3.47 -7.28
N ASN A 96 24.48 2.47 -8.08
CA ASN A 96 25.27 1.31 -7.64
C ASN A 96 24.68 0.56 -6.42
N GLY A 97 23.36 0.52 -6.30
CA GLY A 97 22.67 -0.15 -5.20
C GLY A 97 22.54 0.69 -3.91
N ASN A 98 22.64 2.01 -3.98
CA ASN A 98 22.36 2.92 -2.85
C ASN A 98 21.02 3.64 -3.05
N PRO A 99 20.06 3.64 -2.10
CA PRO A 99 20.19 3.14 -0.72
C PRO A 99 19.92 1.63 -0.56
N TYR A 100 19.52 0.93 -1.63
CA TYR A 100 19.24 -0.50 -1.64
C TYR A 100 19.72 -1.15 -2.95
N ASN A 101 20.22 -2.38 -2.84
CA ASN A 101 20.62 -3.20 -3.97
C ASN A 101 19.45 -4.02 -4.54
N GLU A 102 19.73 -4.81 -5.58
CA GLU A 102 18.74 -5.66 -6.25
C GLU A 102 17.96 -6.56 -5.28
N ARG A 103 18.62 -7.11 -4.26
CA ARG A 103 17.94 -7.94 -3.24
C ARG A 103 16.88 -7.16 -2.48
N GLY A 104 17.19 -5.92 -2.09
CA GLY A 104 16.22 -5.03 -1.44
C GLY A 104 15.00 -4.75 -2.32
N LEU A 105 15.23 -4.52 -3.62
CA LEU A 105 14.14 -4.33 -4.59
C LEU A 105 13.28 -5.58 -4.75
N PHE A 106 13.89 -6.77 -4.88
CA PHE A 106 13.15 -8.03 -4.98
C PHE A 106 12.30 -8.31 -3.73
N ILE A 107 12.84 -8.07 -2.54
CA ILE A 107 12.08 -8.20 -1.28
C ILE A 107 10.92 -7.21 -1.26
N PHE A 108 11.15 -5.95 -1.64
CA PHE A 108 10.10 -4.94 -1.70
C PHE A 108 8.96 -5.37 -2.65
N ILE A 109 9.30 -5.72 -3.89
CA ILE A 109 8.32 -6.15 -4.90
C ILE A 109 7.59 -7.41 -4.44
N GLY A 110 8.30 -8.42 -3.95
CA GLY A 110 7.71 -9.68 -3.51
C GLY A 110 6.69 -9.48 -2.39
N ILE A 111 7.05 -8.71 -1.36
CA ILE A 111 6.16 -8.43 -0.23
C ILE A 111 4.98 -7.57 -0.66
N SER A 112 5.23 -6.50 -1.44
CA SER A 112 4.16 -5.64 -1.94
C SER A 112 3.16 -6.44 -2.79
N LEU A 113 3.64 -7.33 -3.65
CA LEU A 113 2.77 -8.13 -4.53
C LEU A 113 1.96 -9.15 -3.72
N VAL A 114 2.59 -9.90 -2.81
CA VAL A 114 1.88 -10.86 -1.94
C VAL A 114 0.82 -10.16 -1.10
N TYR A 115 1.17 -9.05 -0.43
CA TYR A 115 0.22 -8.30 0.38
C TYR A 115 -0.90 -7.68 -0.46
N PHE A 116 -0.56 -7.09 -1.61
CA PHE A 116 -1.52 -6.54 -2.56
C PHE A 116 -2.53 -7.61 -2.98
N THR A 117 -2.06 -8.78 -3.43
CA THR A 117 -2.92 -9.88 -3.88
C THR A 117 -3.86 -10.34 -2.76
N ILE A 118 -3.32 -10.62 -1.57
CA ILE A 118 -4.14 -11.07 -0.42
C ILE A 118 -5.19 -10.01 -0.08
N TYR A 119 -4.77 -8.76 0.10
CA TYR A 119 -5.67 -7.71 0.54
C TYR A 119 -6.72 -7.36 -0.52
N TYR A 120 -6.32 -7.31 -1.79
CA TYR A 120 -7.23 -7.10 -2.93
C TYR A 120 -8.33 -8.16 -2.98
N PHE A 121 -7.97 -9.45 -2.89
CA PHE A 121 -8.97 -10.54 -2.93
C PHE A 121 -9.86 -10.57 -1.69
N VAL A 122 -9.31 -10.32 -0.50
CA VAL A 122 -10.10 -10.23 0.73
C VAL A 122 -11.12 -9.09 0.65
N LEU A 123 -10.72 -7.93 0.13
CA LEU A 123 -11.60 -6.78 0.00
C LEU A 123 -12.66 -7.00 -1.09
N ARG A 124 -12.27 -7.58 -2.23
CA ARG A 124 -13.19 -7.93 -3.32
C ARG A 124 -14.23 -8.95 -2.91
N ARG A 125 -13.89 -9.92 -2.05
CA ARG A 125 -14.86 -10.89 -1.51
C ARG A 125 -15.89 -10.26 -0.57
N ARG A 126 -15.53 -9.21 0.17
CA ARG A 126 -16.47 -8.48 1.04
C ARG A 126 -17.43 -7.56 0.26
N LEU A 127 -17.08 -7.25 -0.98
CA LEU A 127 -17.84 -6.39 -1.87
C LEU A 127 -18.91 -7.13 -2.70
N ARG A 128 -18.80 -8.46 -2.79
CA ARG A 128 -19.82 -9.33 -3.39
C ARG A 128 -20.74 -9.85 -2.30
#